data_AF-A0A2M7NVS1-F1
#
_entry.id   AF-A0A2M7NVS1-F1
#
_cell.length_a   1.000
_cell.length_b   1.000
_cell.length_c   1.000
_cell.angle_alpha   90.00
_cell.angle_beta   90.00
_cell.angle_gamma   90.00
#
_symmetry.space_group_name_H-M   'P 1'
#
loop_
_entity.id
_entity.type
_entity.pdbx_description
1 polymer ?
#
loop_
_entity_poly.entity_id
_entity_poly.type
_entity_poly.pdbx_seq_one_letter_code
_entity_poly.pdbx_strand_id
1 'polypeptide(L)' 'MLRTGRLYNSEGECLLNKVEIADTFAARLKGLLGRAGIEKDYGLLISPCSSIHMFFMKFPIDVFFLKAR' A
#
# COMPACT_ATOMS: atom_id res chain seq x y z
N MET A 1 9.46 -8.94 -9.08
CA MET A 1 8.39 -8.08 -9.64
C MET A 1 7.29 -7.98 -8.59
N LEU A 2 6.82 -6.79 -8.24
CA LEU A 2 5.71 -6.65 -7.28
C LEU A 2 4.42 -7.12 -7.94
N ARG A 3 3.64 -7.92 -7.22
CA ARG A 3 2.29 -8.29 -7.66
C ARG A 3 1.41 -7.06 -7.58
N THR A 4 0.43 -6.96 -8.48
CA THR A 4 -0.55 -5.88 -8.47
C THR A 4 -1.96 -6.44 -8.38
N GLY A 5 -2.86 -5.65 -7.81
CA GLY A 5 -4.28 -5.94 -7.71
C GLY A 5 -5.12 -4.66 -7.77
N ARG A 6 -6.39 -4.80 -7.42
CA ARG A 6 -7.37 -3.71 -7.30
C ARG A 6 -8.02 -3.77 -5.93
N LEU A 7 -8.46 -2.64 -5.41
CA LEU A 7 -9.22 -2.55 -4.17
C LEU A 7 -10.69 -2.29 -4.48
N TYR A 8 -11.57 -3.10 -3.90
CA TYR A 8 -13.01 -2.94 -3.99
C TYR A 8 -13.61 -2.78 -2.60
N ASN A 9 -14.68 -2.00 -2.49
CA ASN A 9 -15.50 -1.95 -1.27
C ASN A 9 -16.50 -3.13 -1.23
N SER A 10 -17.32 -3.20 -0.17
CA SER A 10 -18.34 -4.24 0.00
C SER A 10 -19.48 -4.15 -1.01
N GLU A 11 -19.68 -3.00 -1.65
CA GLU A 11 -20.69 -2.76 -2.68
C GLU A 11 -20.19 -3.10 -4.09
N GLY A 12 -18.91 -3.48 -4.23
CA GLY A 12 -18.28 -3.81 -5.50
C GLY A 12 -17.73 -2.61 -6.28
N GLU A 13 -17.74 -1.42 -5.69
CA GLU A 13 -17.10 -0.22 -6.27
C GLU A 13 -15.57 -0.38 -6.22
N CYS A 14 -14.90 -0.08 -7.35
CA CYS A 14 -13.45 -0.09 -7.43
C CYS A 14 -12.88 1.20 -6.84
N LEU A 15 -12.30 1.11 -5.64
CA LEU A 15 -11.70 2.24 -4.95
C LEU A 15 -10.30 2.59 -5.49
N LEU A 16 -9.50 1.56 -5.84
CA LEU A 16 -8.14 1.75 -6.37
C LEU A 16 -7.89 0.79 -7.54
N ASN A 17 -7.51 1.37 -8.68
CA ASN A 17 -7.24 0.64 -9.92
C ASN A 17 -5.88 -0.08 -9.90
N LYS A 18 -4.94 0.37 -9.06
CA LYS A 18 -3.61 -0.21 -8.94
C LYS A 18 -3.16 -0.27 -7.49
N VAL A 19 -3.16 -1.47 -6.94
CA VAL A 19 -2.59 -1.76 -5.63
C VAL A 19 -1.34 -2.61 -5.80
N GLU A 20 -0.17 -2.08 -5.47
CA GLU A 20 1.05 -2.89 -5.37
C GLU A 20 1.02 -3.73 -4.08
N ILE A 21 1.46 -4.98 -4.15
CA ILE A 21 1.50 -5.90 -3.02
C ILE A 21 2.94 -6.10 -2.57
N ALA A 22 3.26 -5.61 -1.38
CA ALA A 22 4.53 -5.82 -0.70
C ALA A 22 4.42 -6.98 0.29
N ASP A 23 4.58 -8.21 -0.21
CA ASP A 23 4.49 -9.47 0.56
C ASP A 23 5.86 -10.09 0.91
N THR A 24 6.95 -9.54 0.38
CA THR A 24 8.33 -9.93 0.73
C THR A 24 8.97 -8.95 1.72
N PHE A 25 9.94 -9.40 2.50
CA PHE A 25 10.63 -8.56 3.48
C PHE A 25 11.22 -7.29 2.85
N ALA A 26 11.95 -7.43 1.73
CA ALA A 26 12.55 -6.29 1.04
C ALA A 26 11.50 -5.32 0.47
N ALA A 27 10.38 -5.84 -0.05
CA ALA A 27 9.29 -5.00 -0.54
C ALA A 27 8.64 -4.20 0.59
N ARG A 28 8.41 -4.83 1.75
CA ARG A 28 7.87 -4.17 2.94
C ARG A 28 8.81 -3.10 3.49
N LEU A 29 10.10 -3.42 3.59
CA LEU A 29 11.11 -2.48 4.08
C LEU A 29 11.22 -1.24 3.17
N LYS A 30 11.14 -1.43 1.85
CA LYS A 30 11.13 -0.32 0.90
C LYS A 30 9.85 0.50 0.97
N GLY A 31 8.69 -0.16 0.95
CA GLY A 31 7.39 0.50 0.88
C GLY A 31 7.34 1.60 -0.19
N LEU A 32 7.01 2.82 0.25
CA LEU A 32 6.98 4.02 -0.61
C LEU A 32 8.24 4.89 -0.50
N LEU A 33 9.28 4.45 0.22
CA LEU A 33 10.52 5.21 0.37
C LEU A 33 11.15 5.51 -0.99
N GLY A 34 11.67 6.73 -1.11
CA GLY A 34 12.30 7.25 -2.32
C GLY A 34 11.32 7.85 -3.34
N ARG A 35 10.02 7.54 -3.27
CA ARG A 35 9.00 8.14 -4.16
C ARG A 35 8.71 9.59 -3.76
N ALA A 36 8.46 10.45 -4.75
CA ALA A 36 8.05 11.84 -4.52
C ALA A 36 6.53 11.99 -4.28
N GLY A 37 5.75 10.96 -4.61
CA GLY A 37 4.30 10.91 -4.46
C GLY A 37 3.73 9.59 -4.98
N ILE A 38 2.41 9.50 -5.02
CA ILE A 38 1.64 8.40 -5.62
C ILE A 38 0.54 8.98 -6.54
N GLU A 39 0.10 8.19 -7.50
CA GLU A 39 -1.05 8.53 -8.35
C GLU A 39 -2.35 8.46 -7.54
N LYS A 40 -3.41 9.15 -7.99
CA LYS A 40 -4.69 9.23 -7.26
C LYS A 40 -5.35 7.85 -7.03
N ASP A 41 -5.24 6.94 -7.99
CA ASP A 41 -5.87 5.61 -7.93
C ASP A 41 -4.88 4.50 -7.52
N TYR A 42 -3.84 4.89 -6.80
CA TYR A 42 -2.74 4.02 -6.40
C TYR A 42 -2.80 3.67 -4.91
N GLY A 43 -2.55 2.39 -4.60
CA GLY A 43 -2.36 1.91 -3.23
C GLY A 43 -1.14 0.99 -3.08
N LEU A 44 -0.72 0.80 -1.84
CA LEU A 44 0.28 -0.19 -1.46
C LEU A 44 -0.29 -1.05 -0.33
N LEU A 45 -0.42 -2.35 -0.58
CA LEU A 45 -0.74 -3.34 0.46
C LEU A 45 0.55 -3.90 1.04
N ILE A 46 0.82 -3.62 2.31
CA ILE A 46 1.94 -4.19 3.06
C ILE A 46 1.43 -5.38 3.87
N SER A 47 1.94 -6.58 3.61
CA SER A 47 1.50 -7.78 4.32
C SER A 47 2.65 -8.79 4.55
N PRO A 48 2.73 -9.45 5.72
CA PRO A 48 2.08 -9.06 6.97
C PRO A 48 2.63 -7.71 7.48
N CYS A 49 1.81 -6.95 8.23
CA CYS A 49 2.18 -5.64 8.77
C CYS A 49 1.61 -5.47 10.18
N SER A 50 2.48 -5.26 11.18
CA SER A 50 2.09 -4.99 12.57
C SER A 50 2.16 -3.51 12.96
N SER A 51 2.98 -2.74 12.25
CA SER A 51 3.17 -1.31 12.47
C SER A 51 3.76 -0.67 11.21
N ILE A 52 3.58 0.64 11.08
CA ILE A 52 4.22 1.46 10.06
C ILE A 52 4.87 2.68 10.72
N HIS A 53 5.84 3.26 10.06
CA HIS A 53 6.43 4.54 10.45
C HIS A 53 6.35 5.54 9.29
N MET A 54 6.45 6.82 9.62
CA MET A 54 6.52 7.91 8.64
C MET A 54 7.94 8.49 8.50
N PHE A 55 8.94 7.94 9.20
CA PHE A 55 10.33 8.37 9.07
C PHE A 55 10.81 8.32 7.62
N PHE A 56 11.50 9.37 7.18
CA PHE A 56 12.10 9.52 5.85
C PHE A 56 11.14 9.50 4.65
N MET A 57 9.82 9.56 4.89
CA MET A 57 8.82 9.72 3.84
C MET A 57 8.86 11.14 3.28
N LYS A 58 8.74 11.27 1.95
CA LYS A 58 8.74 12.57 1.26
C LYS A 58 7.36 13.25 1.22
N PHE A 59 6.30 12.51 1.53
CA PHE A 59 4.92 12.98 1.47
C PHE A 59 4.05 12.24 2.51
N PRO A 60 2.98 12.87 3.03
CA PRO A 60 2.04 12.20 3.92
C PRO A 60 1.23 11.15 3.15
N ILE A 61 0.77 10.13 3.86
CA ILE A 61 -0.09 9.07 3.31
C ILE A 61 -1.24 8.80 4.27
N ASP A 62 -2.38 8.41 3.69
CA ASP A 62 -3.48 7.83 4.44
C ASP A 62 -3.27 6.33 4.59
N VAL A 63 -3.55 5.80 5.79
CA VAL A 63 -3.25 4.40 6.13
C VAL A 63 -4.46 3.77 6.78
N PHE A 64 -4.84 2.62 6.25
CA PHE A 64 -5.90 1.78 6.78
C PHE A 64 -5.30 0.46 7.25
N PHE A 65 -5.40 0.16 8.55
CA PHE A 65 -5.01 -1.14 9.08
C PHE A 65 -6.13 -2.15 8.87
N LEU A 66 -5.85 -3.17 8.07
CA LEU A 66 -6.78 -4.25 7.77
C LEU A 66 -6.52 -5.44 8.70
N LYS A 67 -7.59 -6.08 9.18
CA LYS A 67 -7.48 -7.38 9.84
C LYS A 67 -7.28 -8.47 8.80
N ALA A 68 -6.43 -9.44 9.10
CA ALA A 68 -6.40 -10.68 8.34
C ALA A 68 -7.78 -11.37 8.44
N ARG A 69 -8.26 -11.90 7.32
CA ARG A 69 -9.49 -12.69 7.26
C ARG A 69 -9.26 -14.07 7.86
#